data_AF-D8QNS4-F1
#
_entry.id   AF-D8QNS4-F1
#
_cell.length_a   1.000
_cell.length_b   1.000
_cell.length_c   1.000
_cell.angle_alpha   90.00
_cell.angle_beta   90.00
_cell.angle_gamma   90.00
#
_symmetry.space_group_name_H-M   'P 1'
#
loop_
_entity.id
_entity.type
_entity.pdbx_description
1 polymer ?
#
loop_
_entity_poly.entity_id
_entity_poly.type
_entity_poly.pdbx_seq_one_letter_code
_entity_poly.pdbx_strand_id
1 'polypeptide(L)'
;CDRKPAICLDGRYNPAGPTCCNRQCVDILTNRNYCGSCWNRCPWGYSCCRGRCVNLLRDSRNCGKCGRVCKNKRCDYGLCGY
;
A
#
# COMPACT_ATOMS: atom_id res chain seq x y z
N CYS A 1 5.53 -19.89 2.21
CA CYS A 1 4.09 -19.93 2.54
C CYS A 1 3.24 -20.78 1.57
N ASP A 2 3.75 -21.27 0.43
CA ASP A 2 2.99 -22.07 -0.55
C ASP A 2 2.25 -23.30 -0.01
N ARG A 3 2.87 -24.04 0.92
CA ARG A 3 2.26 -25.25 1.52
C ARG A 3 1.51 -24.97 2.82
N LYS A 4 1.79 -23.83 3.45
CA LYS A 4 1.22 -23.42 4.74
C LYS A 4 1.09 -21.90 4.75
N PRO A 5 -0.01 -21.33 4.24
CA PRO A 5 -0.20 -19.87 4.18
C PRO A 5 -0.33 -19.25 5.58
N ALA A 6 -0.78 -20.03 6.56
CA ALA A 6 -0.92 -19.60 7.95
C ALA A 6 0.39 -19.12 8.60
N ILE A 7 1.56 -19.48 8.05
CA ILE A 7 2.85 -18.96 8.57
C ILE A 7 2.97 -17.43 8.40
N CYS A 8 2.25 -16.85 7.43
CA CYS A 8 2.25 -15.40 7.22
C CYS A 8 1.39 -14.65 8.25
N LEU A 9 0.48 -15.35 8.91
CA LEU A 9 -0.36 -14.79 9.97
C LEU A 9 0.41 -14.72 11.31
N ASP A 10 1.51 -15.45 11.41
CA ASP A 10 2.40 -15.40 12.56
C ASP A 10 3.41 -14.26 12.37
N GLY A 11 3.23 -13.20 13.14
CA GLY A 11 4.07 -12.00 13.10
C GLY A 11 5.54 -12.24 13.41
N ARG A 12 5.91 -13.40 13.98
CA ARG A 12 7.31 -13.80 14.21
C ARG A 12 8.03 -14.20 12.92
N TYR A 13 7.29 -14.73 11.95
CA TYR A 13 7.85 -15.24 10.69
C TYR A 13 7.74 -14.24 9.54
N ASN A 14 6.84 -13.25 9.65
CA ASN A 14 6.82 -12.15 8.68
C ASN A 14 6.19 -10.85 9.22
N PRO A 15 6.98 -9.80 9.48
CA PRO A 15 6.44 -8.49 9.80
C PRO A 15 5.84 -7.80 8.56
N ALA A 16 6.16 -8.26 7.35
CA ALA A 16 5.82 -7.57 6.12
C ALA A 16 4.39 -7.83 5.65
N GLY A 17 3.58 -8.70 6.30
CA GLY A 17 2.15 -8.87 6.01
C GLY A 17 1.59 -10.30 6.02
N PRO A 18 0.24 -10.43 6.07
CA PRO A 18 -0.44 -11.71 6.23
C PRO A 18 -0.65 -12.50 4.93
N THR A 19 -0.40 -11.90 3.77
CA THR A 19 -0.77 -12.51 2.48
C THR A 19 0.39 -13.31 1.90
N CYS A 20 0.17 -14.56 1.54
CA CYS A 20 1.16 -15.34 0.82
C CYS A 20 1.11 -15.02 -0.68
N CYS A 21 2.20 -14.46 -1.21
CA CYS A 21 2.41 -14.28 -2.64
C CYS A 21 3.76 -14.90 -3.04
N ASN A 22 3.71 -15.92 -3.89
CA ASN A 22 4.89 -16.57 -4.49
C ASN A 22 5.98 -16.95 -3.47
N ARG A 23 5.64 -17.83 -2.52
CA ARG A 23 6.47 -18.26 -1.37
C ARG A 23 6.79 -17.20 -0.33
N GLN A 24 6.54 -15.93 -0.61
CA GLN A 24 6.83 -14.82 0.29
C GLN A 24 5.56 -14.33 0.97
N CYS A 25 5.69 -13.94 2.22
CA CYS A 25 4.62 -13.29 2.94
C CYS A 25 4.75 -11.78 2.72
N VAL A 26 3.68 -11.15 2.24
CA VAL A 26 3.65 -9.73 1.86
C VAL A 26 2.36 -9.08 2.34
N ASP A 27 2.39 -7.77 2.56
CA ASP A 27 1.22 -6.98 2.90
C ASP A 27 0.70 -6.32 1.64
N ILE A 28 -0.40 -6.87 1.13
CA ILE A 28 -1.08 -6.28 -0.03
C ILE A 28 -1.66 -4.90 0.27
N LEU A 29 -1.72 -4.46 1.52
CA LEU A 29 -2.31 -3.18 1.91
C LEU A 29 -1.33 -2.01 1.84
N THR A 30 -0.03 -2.28 1.98
CA THR A 30 1.04 -1.28 2.06
C THR A 30 2.14 -1.52 1.03
N ASN A 31 2.32 -2.76 0.56
CA ASN A 31 3.36 -3.09 -0.39
C ASN A 31 2.97 -2.63 -1.81
N ARG A 32 3.76 -1.70 -2.35
CA ARG A 32 3.57 -1.15 -3.69
C ARG A 32 3.63 -2.20 -4.80
N ASN A 33 4.36 -3.30 -4.61
CA ASN A 33 4.53 -4.34 -5.64
C ASN A 33 3.41 -5.39 -5.62
N TYR A 34 2.60 -5.44 -4.56
CA TYR A 34 1.55 -6.44 -4.34
C TYR A 34 0.24 -5.77 -3.89
N CYS A 35 -0.04 -4.56 -4.36
CA CYS A 35 -1.09 -3.72 -3.80
C CYS A 35 -2.49 -4.23 -4.12
N GLY A 36 -3.27 -4.65 -3.12
CA GLY A 36 -4.62 -5.19 -3.28
C GLY A 36 -4.68 -6.64 -3.76
N SER A 37 -3.63 -7.13 -4.44
CA SER A 37 -3.51 -8.52 -4.86
C SER A 37 -2.07 -8.88 -5.19
N CYS A 38 -1.78 -10.19 -5.23
CA CYS A 38 -0.46 -10.66 -5.61
C CYS A 38 -0.09 -10.17 -7.02
N TRP A 39 1.16 -9.72 -7.21
CA TRP A 39 1.68 -9.17 -8.46
C TRP A 39 1.02 -7.88 -8.97
N ASN A 40 0.22 -7.21 -8.14
CA ASN A 40 -0.37 -5.93 -8.53
C ASN A 40 0.53 -4.76 -8.14
N ARG A 41 1.48 -4.43 -9.02
CA ARG A 41 2.38 -3.30 -8.81
C ARG A 41 1.70 -1.98 -9.12
N CYS A 42 1.74 -1.04 -8.19
CA CYS A 42 1.25 0.30 -8.43
C CYS A 42 2.07 1.05 -9.49
N PRO A 43 1.41 1.87 -10.34
CA PRO A 43 2.09 2.71 -11.33
C PRO A 43 3.15 3.63 -10.74
N TRP A 44 3.96 4.24 -11.59
CA TRP A 44 4.90 5.28 -11.18
C TRP A 44 4.21 6.50 -10.58
N GLY A 45 4.73 6.97 -9.44
CA GLY A 45 4.11 8.04 -8.64
C GLY A 45 2.93 7.61 -7.76
N TYR A 46 2.52 6.33 -7.79
CA TYR A 46 1.46 5.81 -6.93
C TYR A 46 2.04 4.99 -5.79
N SER A 47 1.40 5.10 -4.63
CA SER A 47 1.70 4.32 -3.43
C SER A 47 0.53 3.39 -3.11
N CYS A 48 0.83 2.27 -2.46
CA CYS A 48 -0.22 1.39 -1.99
C CYS A 48 -0.78 1.89 -0.67
N CYS A 49 -2.06 2.23 -0.67
CA CYS A 49 -2.78 2.66 0.52
C CYS A 49 -4.02 1.80 0.69
N ARG A 50 -4.04 0.99 1.75
CA ARG A 50 -5.17 0.10 2.08
C ARG A 50 -5.57 -0.81 0.90
N GLY A 51 -4.57 -1.31 0.18
CA GLY A 51 -4.78 -2.23 -0.94
C GLY A 51 -5.23 -1.55 -2.23
N ARG A 52 -5.11 -0.24 -2.32
CA ARG A 52 -5.38 0.52 -3.55
C ARG A 52 -4.19 1.40 -3.91
N CYS A 53 -3.85 1.44 -5.18
CA CYS A 53 -2.86 2.37 -5.68
C CYS A 53 -3.44 3.78 -5.70
N VAL A 54 -2.87 4.67 -4.91
CA VAL A 54 -3.29 6.07 -4.83
C VAL A 54 -2.12 6.99 -5.15
N ASN A 55 -2.41 8.14 -5.75
CA ASN A 55 -1.40 9.12 -6.10
C ASN A 55 -1.18 10.08 -4.93
N LEU A 56 -0.11 9.91 -4.16
CA LEU A 56 0.15 10.78 -3.00
C LEU A 56 0.43 12.25 -3.39
N LEU A 57 0.74 12.54 -4.65
CA LEU A 57 1.10 13.89 -5.10
C LEU A 57 -0.09 14.73 -5.53
N ARG A 58 -1.21 14.08 -5.87
CA ARG A 58 -2.40 14.73 -6.45
C ARG A 58 -3.70 14.35 -5.74
N ASP A 59 -3.72 13.21 -5.07
CA ASP A 59 -4.92 12.76 -4.36
C ASP A 59 -5.12 13.58 -3.08
N SER A 60 -6.12 14.44 -3.12
CA SER A 60 -6.56 15.26 -1.99
C SER A 60 -6.94 14.47 -0.73
N ARG A 61 -7.21 13.17 -0.83
CA ARG A 61 -7.53 12.28 0.29
C ARG A 61 -6.34 11.47 0.79
N ASN A 62 -5.22 11.50 0.07
CA ASN A 62 -4.00 10.75 0.39
C ASN A 62 -2.73 11.61 0.19
N CYS A 63 -2.82 12.90 0.46
CA CYS A 63 -1.78 13.85 0.06
C CYS A 63 -0.50 13.69 0.89
N GLY A 64 0.61 13.32 0.26
CA GLY A 64 1.91 13.05 0.89
C GLY A 64 1.98 11.75 1.71
N LYS A 65 0.85 11.25 2.21
CA LYS A 65 0.75 9.94 2.87
C LYS A 65 -0.67 9.38 2.79
N CYS A 66 -0.79 8.06 2.91
CA CYS A 66 -2.08 7.37 2.95
C CYS A 66 -3.02 7.98 4.01
N GLY A 67 -4.26 8.26 3.62
CA GLY A 67 -5.30 8.78 4.51
C GLY A 67 -5.14 10.25 4.94
N ARG A 68 -4.15 10.98 4.40
CA ARG A 68 -4.03 12.42 4.64
C ARG A 68 -4.97 13.20 3.73
N VAL A 69 -6.09 13.64 4.30
CA VAL A 69 -7.06 14.47 3.59
C VAL A 69 -6.70 15.95 3.75
N CYS A 70 -6.61 16.68 2.64
CA CYS A 70 -6.42 18.12 2.63
C CYS A 70 -7.75 18.85 2.83
N LYS A 71 -7.78 19.82 3.76
CA LYS A 71 -8.99 20.60 4.10
C LYS A 71 -9.59 21.32 2.89
N ASN A 72 -8.73 21.88 2.02
CA ASN A 72 -9.14 22.61 0.82
C ASN A 72 -9.25 21.71 -0.43
N LYS A 73 -9.20 20.38 -0.27
CA LYS A 73 -9.13 19.38 -1.36
C LYS A 73 -8.00 19.62 -2.39
N ARG A 74 -7.02 20.45 -2.06
CA ARG A 74 -5.88 20.74 -2.91
C ARG A 74 -4.67 19.96 -2.43
N CYS A 75 -4.14 19.13 -3.31
CA CYS A 75 -2.91 18.39 -3.12
C CYS A 75 -2.02 18.63 -4.34
N ASP A 76 -0.93 19.35 -4.13
CA ASP A 76 0.06 19.63 -5.16
C ASP A 76 1.42 19.17 -4.65
N TYR A 77 2.10 18.34 -5.43
CA TYR A 77 3.40 17.75 -5.10
C TYR A 77 3.45 17.07 -3.71
N GLY A 78 2.31 16.56 -3.22
CA GLY A 78 2.20 15.89 -1.92
C GLY A 78 2.04 16.82 -0.71
N LEU A 79 1.75 18.10 -0.96
CA LEU A 79 1.50 19.11 0.07
C LEU A 79 0.05 19.62 0.02
N CYS A 80 -0.57 19.72 1.20
CA CYS A 80 -1.87 20.35 1.35
C CYS A 80 -1.70 21.86 1.51
N GLY A 81 -2.38 22.65 0.66
CA GLY A 81 -2.44 24.11 0.82
C GLY A 81 -1.33 24.90 0.11
N TYR A 82 -0.71 24.31 -0.92
CA TYR A 82 0.00 25.10 -1.94
C TYR A 82 -1.00 25.91 -2.78
#